data_AF-A0A524N490-F1
#
_entry.id   AF-A0A524N490-F1
#
_cell.length_a   1.000
_cell.length_b   1.000
_cell.length_c   1.000
_cell.angle_alpha   90.00
_cell.angle_beta   90.00
_cell.angle_gamma   90.00
#
_symmetry.space_group_name_H-M   'P 1'
#
loop_
_entity.id
_entity.type
_entity.pdbx_description
1 polymer ?
#
loop_
_entity_poly.entity_id
_entity_poly.type
_entity_poly.pdbx_seq_one_letter_code
_entity_poly.pdbx_strand_id
1 'polypeptide(L)'
;MIRNTHLCSIVGVMVACASHASDEMVVRNKTHRGTFEGYEKNSFMFFDSSNDMIKAAKGAVKKLTLNPPCKVQLLRSMKKEPDGYVLKGYSSMKFTVEDSNGETTIFANNVKSITTERPNALLVAAVGADAAGGNKVPARIDTEPLEARPDLTDGQTRALSGYMDARERYDAFVSESSRMVAEMDRMRGARRTELLAELRDRKNQEQPIKNAVVAATADLKSAFPELQ
;
A
#
# COMPACT_ATOMS: atom_id res chain seq x y z
N MET A 1 45.39 -37.23 30.33
CA MET A 1 44.12 -37.07 29.59
C MET A 1 43.26 -36.04 30.31
N ILE A 2 43.30 -34.77 29.88
CA ILE A 2 42.57 -33.67 30.52
C ILE A 2 41.94 -32.79 29.44
N ARG A 3 40.60 -32.75 29.49
CA ARG A 3 39.63 -31.69 29.13
C ARG A 3 39.68 -31.08 27.72
N ASN A 4 38.77 -31.60 26.89
CA ASN A 4 38.24 -30.93 25.71
C ASN A 4 37.29 -29.81 26.18
N THR A 5 37.65 -28.55 25.91
CA THR A 5 36.83 -27.37 26.26
C THR A 5 36.25 -26.84 24.96
N HIS A 6 34.96 -27.08 24.74
CA HIS A 6 34.22 -26.48 23.62
C HIS A 6 34.00 -24.99 23.93
N LEU A 7 34.74 -24.13 23.23
CA LEU A 7 34.44 -22.70 23.13
C LEU A 7 33.21 -22.53 22.23
N CYS A 8 32.06 -22.30 22.84
CA CYS A 8 30.89 -21.73 22.18
C CYS A 8 31.19 -20.27 21.80
N SER A 9 31.64 -20.05 20.57
CA SER A 9 31.60 -18.73 19.95
C SER A 9 30.15 -18.41 19.62
N ILE A 10 29.46 -17.72 20.53
CA ILE A 10 28.21 -17.01 20.23
C ILE A 10 28.59 -15.89 19.26
N VAL A 11 28.46 -16.17 17.97
CA VAL A 11 28.42 -15.14 16.93
C VAL A 11 27.17 -14.32 17.21
N GLY A 12 27.36 -13.15 17.79
CA GLY A 12 26.32 -12.16 17.97
C GLY A 12 25.68 -11.89 16.63
N VAL A 13 24.44 -12.34 16.47
CA VAL A 13 23.55 -11.89 15.39
C VAL A 13 23.36 -10.40 15.64
N MET A 14 24.18 -9.58 14.97
CA MET A 14 23.83 -8.20 14.74
C MET A 14 22.53 -8.24 13.94
N VAL A 15 21.41 -8.06 14.64
CA VAL A 15 20.17 -7.60 14.05
C VAL A 15 20.49 -6.22 13.48
N ALA A 16 20.93 -6.21 12.23
CA ALA A 16 20.90 -5.02 11.41
C ALA A 16 19.41 -4.65 11.33
N CYS A 17 18.99 -3.74 12.19
CA CYS A 17 17.74 -3.01 12.01
C CYS A 17 17.80 -2.44 10.60
N ALA A 18 17.11 -3.09 9.65
CA ALA A 18 16.88 -2.56 8.32
C ALA A 18 16.20 -1.21 8.54
N SER A 19 16.99 -0.14 8.44
CA SER A 19 16.46 1.21 8.35
C SER A 19 15.54 1.20 7.14
N HIS A 20 14.24 1.33 7.39
CA HIS A 20 13.23 1.37 6.35
C HIS A 20 13.64 2.47 5.35
N ALA A 21 14.09 2.05 4.17
CA ALA A 21 14.51 2.93 3.11
C ALA A 21 13.31 3.82 2.76
N SER A 22 13.40 5.10 3.13
CA SER A 22 12.33 6.08 2.97
C SER A 22 12.85 7.26 2.18
N ASP A 23 12.03 7.75 1.26
CA ASP A 23 12.33 8.96 0.52
C ASP A 23 12.27 10.17 1.48
N GLU A 24 13.05 11.20 1.18
CA GLU A 24 13.07 12.44 1.95
C GLU A 24 12.76 13.64 1.04
N MET A 25 11.74 14.42 1.39
CA MET A 25 11.41 15.68 0.72
C MET A 25 11.56 16.86 1.68
N VAL A 26 12.39 17.83 1.30
CA VAL A 26 12.58 19.08 2.05
C VAL A 26 11.74 20.18 1.43
N VAL A 27 10.70 20.61 2.14
CA VAL A 27 9.81 21.71 1.75
C VAL A 27 10.13 22.92 2.63
N ARG A 28 10.64 24.00 2.03
CA ARG A 28 11.15 25.18 2.73
C ARG A 28 12.21 24.81 3.79
N ASN A 29 11.81 24.74 5.06
CA ASN A 29 12.70 24.42 6.19
C ASN A 29 12.25 23.15 6.95
N LYS A 30 11.28 22.41 6.41
CA LYS A 30 10.76 21.17 7.01
C LYS A 30 11.16 19.97 6.15
N THR A 31 11.67 18.93 6.79
CA THR A 31 11.97 17.64 6.17
C THR A 31 10.81 16.68 6.40
N HIS A 32 10.36 16.05 5.33
CA HIS A 32 9.32 15.03 5.33
C HIS A 32 9.94 13.71 4.90
N ARG A 33 9.72 12.66 5.69
CA ARG A 33 10.10 11.28 5.36
C ARG A 33 8.86 10.55 4.88
N GLY A 34 8.99 9.74 3.84
CA GLY A 34 7.85 9.02 3.27
C GLY A 34 8.13 8.51 1.86
N THR A 35 7.17 8.67 0.96
CA THR A 35 7.24 8.13 -0.41
C THR A 35 6.90 9.17 -1.44
N PHE A 36 7.77 9.29 -2.44
CA PHE A 36 7.50 10.09 -3.63
C PHE A 36 6.58 9.35 -4.60
N GLU A 37 5.45 9.98 -4.93
CA GLU A 37 4.43 9.42 -5.83
C GLU A 37 4.53 9.97 -7.25
N GLY A 38 5.08 11.18 -7.41
CA GLY A 38 5.27 11.77 -8.72
C GLY A 38 5.31 13.29 -8.72
N TYR A 39 5.33 13.83 -9.93
CA TYR A 39 5.36 15.26 -10.20
C TYR A 39 4.40 15.59 -11.33
N GLU A 40 3.51 16.57 -11.14
CA GLU A 40 2.59 17.04 -12.17
C GLU A 40 2.18 18.49 -11.86
N LYS A 41 1.85 19.28 -12.90
CA LYS A 41 1.35 20.66 -12.74
C LYS A 41 2.25 21.51 -11.82
N ASN A 42 3.56 21.40 -12.02
CA ASN A 42 4.60 22.07 -11.22
C ASN A 42 4.56 21.75 -9.72
N SER A 43 4.00 20.62 -9.31
CA SER A 43 3.91 20.19 -7.91
C SER A 43 4.42 18.78 -7.73
N PHE A 44 5.13 18.55 -6.63
CA PHE A 44 5.52 17.26 -6.10
C PHE A 44 4.33 16.66 -5.33
N MET A 45 4.09 15.38 -5.53
CA MET A 45 3.13 14.58 -4.77
C MET A 45 3.93 13.59 -3.92
N PHE A 46 3.75 13.65 -2.60
CA PHE A 46 4.55 12.90 -1.64
C PHE A 46 3.67 12.49 -0.46
N PHE A 47 3.62 11.20 -0.12
CA PHE A 47 3.02 10.76 1.13
C PHE A 47 4.06 10.83 2.23
N ASP A 48 3.75 11.46 3.36
CA ASP A 48 4.62 11.40 4.53
C ASP A 48 4.44 10.10 5.33
N SER A 49 5.18 9.98 6.44
CA SER A 49 5.12 8.83 7.34
C SER A 49 3.75 8.61 8.00
N SER A 50 2.87 9.62 7.99
CA SER A 50 1.50 9.52 8.50
C SER A 50 0.49 9.15 7.41
N ASN A 51 0.96 8.87 6.18
CA ASN A 51 0.16 8.67 4.97
C ASN A 51 -0.64 9.91 4.54
N ASP A 52 -0.25 11.11 4.98
CA ASP A 52 -0.84 12.34 4.50
C ASP A 52 -0.19 12.76 3.18
N MET A 53 -1.02 13.11 2.19
CA MET A 53 -0.54 13.57 0.89
C MET A 53 -0.08 15.03 0.99
N ILE A 54 1.21 15.24 0.80
CA ILE A 54 1.83 16.54 0.67
C ILE A 54 1.91 16.89 -0.82
N LYS A 55 1.18 17.94 -1.20
CA LYS A 55 1.30 18.57 -2.52
C LYS A 55 2.13 19.84 -2.41
N ALA A 56 3.38 19.81 -2.86
CA ALA A 56 4.30 20.92 -2.75
C ALA A 56 4.69 21.49 -4.12
N ALA A 57 4.51 22.80 -4.32
CA ALA A 57 4.95 23.46 -5.55
C ALA A 57 6.49 23.36 -5.72
N LYS A 58 6.97 23.25 -6.96
CA LYS A 58 8.39 23.02 -7.27
C LYS A 58 9.35 24.03 -6.63
N GLY A 59 8.93 25.29 -6.51
CA GLY A 59 9.74 26.36 -5.90
C GLY A 59 9.78 26.30 -4.38
N ALA A 60 8.86 25.57 -3.74
CA ALA A 60 8.87 25.35 -2.30
C ALA A 60 9.73 24.14 -1.90
N VAL A 61 9.94 23.18 -2.81
CA VAL A 61 10.79 22.01 -2.59
C VAL A 61 12.25 22.40 -2.81
N LYS A 62 13.07 22.27 -1.76
CA LYS A 62 14.52 22.51 -1.86
C LYS A 62 15.27 21.26 -2.32
N LYS A 63 14.83 20.09 -1.86
CA LYS A 63 15.48 18.81 -2.13
C LYS A 63 14.47 17.67 -2.07
N LEU A 64 14.67 16.67 -2.92
CA LEU A 64 14.09 15.33 -2.84
C LEU A 64 15.25 14.33 -2.93
N THR A 65 15.30 13.38 -2.01
CA THR A 65 16.23 12.25 -2.06
C THR A 65 15.40 10.98 -2.11
N LEU A 66 15.62 10.14 -3.12
CA LEU A 66 14.95 8.84 -3.21
C LEU A 66 15.89 7.76 -2.66
N ASN A 67 15.37 6.93 -1.76
CA ASN A 67 16.13 5.82 -1.21
C ASN A 67 15.26 4.54 -1.15
N PRO A 68 15.51 3.55 -2.04
CA PRO A 68 16.51 3.56 -3.12
C PRO A 68 16.15 4.56 -4.25
N PRO A 69 16.98 4.75 -5.30
CA PRO A 69 16.51 5.32 -6.56
C PRO A 69 15.35 4.50 -7.16
N CYS A 70 14.55 5.08 -8.07
CA CYS A 70 13.39 4.38 -8.63
C CYS A 70 13.18 4.58 -10.13
N LYS A 71 12.58 3.60 -10.79
CA LYS A 71 12.16 3.73 -12.18
C LYS A 71 10.95 4.67 -12.29
N VAL A 72 11.01 5.56 -13.25
CA VAL A 72 9.98 6.55 -13.53
C VAL A 72 9.76 6.73 -15.03
N GLN A 73 8.53 7.13 -15.36
CA GLN A 73 8.17 7.65 -16.66
C GLN A 73 8.17 9.17 -16.59
N LEU A 74 9.11 9.82 -17.29
CA LEU A 74 9.27 11.27 -17.30
C LEU A 74 8.80 11.85 -18.64
N LEU A 75 7.81 12.73 -18.61
CA LEU A 75 7.34 13.46 -19.77
C LEU A 75 7.93 14.87 -19.78
N ARG A 76 8.68 15.21 -20.83
CA ARG A 76 9.22 16.56 -21.03
C ARG A 76 8.20 17.49 -21.66
N SER A 77 8.28 18.79 -21.37
CA SER A 77 7.32 19.80 -21.85
C SER A 77 7.15 19.83 -23.38
N MET A 78 8.23 19.56 -24.12
CA MET A 78 8.26 19.59 -25.60
C MET A 78 8.08 18.21 -26.25
N LYS A 79 7.93 17.13 -25.45
CA LYS A 79 7.77 15.76 -25.97
C LYS A 79 6.33 15.28 -25.81
N LYS A 80 5.88 14.43 -26.75
CA LYS A 80 4.57 13.76 -26.69
C LYS A 80 4.59 12.49 -25.87
N GLU A 81 5.70 11.75 -25.91
CA GLU A 81 5.86 10.47 -25.23
C GLU A 81 6.82 10.57 -24.04
N PRO A 82 6.57 9.80 -22.96
CA PRO A 82 7.46 9.76 -21.81
C PRO A 82 8.73 8.96 -22.11
N ASP A 83 9.83 9.38 -21.51
CA ASP A 83 11.09 8.65 -21.50
C ASP A 83 11.22 7.89 -20.16
N GLY A 84 11.71 6.66 -20.21
CA GLY A 84 12.00 5.86 -19.01
C GLY A 84 13.35 6.25 -18.40
N TYR A 85 13.37 6.49 -17.09
CA TYR A 85 14.58 6.85 -16.35
C TYR A 85 14.62 6.19 -14.98
N VAL A 86 15.81 6.12 -14.37
CA VAL A 86 15.96 5.92 -12.93
C VAL A 86 16.10 7.29 -12.27
N LEU A 87 15.10 7.72 -11.50
CA LEU A 87 15.14 8.95 -10.73
C LEU A 87 15.89 8.71 -9.41
N LYS A 88 16.86 9.59 -9.13
CA LYS A 88 17.63 9.59 -7.87
C LYS A 88 17.16 10.67 -6.90
N GLY A 89 16.68 11.79 -7.42
CA GLY A 89 16.21 12.89 -6.59
C GLY A 89 16.04 14.19 -7.34
N TYR A 90 15.95 15.28 -6.57
CA TYR A 90 15.80 16.63 -7.07
C TYR A 90 16.52 17.63 -6.15
N SER A 91 17.20 18.60 -6.73
CA SER A 91 17.79 19.74 -6.01
C SER A 91 18.06 20.88 -6.99
N SER A 92 18.13 22.12 -6.49
CA SER A 92 18.53 23.28 -7.32
C SER A 92 17.73 23.37 -8.63
N MET A 93 16.42 23.12 -8.56
CA MET A 93 15.49 23.12 -9.69
C MET A 93 15.76 22.07 -10.79
N LYS A 94 16.53 21.03 -10.47
CA LYS A 94 16.88 19.94 -11.41
C LYS A 94 16.54 18.58 -10.82
N PHE A 95 15.99 17.71 -11.64
CA PHE A 95 15.87 16.28 -11.37
C PHE A 95 17.17 15.59 -11.77
N THR A 96 17.69 14.73 -10.90
CA THR A 96 18.84 13.86 -11.20
C THR A 96 18.30 12.50 -11.62
N VAL A 97 18.59 12.11 -12.86
CA VAL A 97 18.11 10.88 -13.47
C VAL A 97 19.27 10.08 -14.06
N GLU A 98 19.09 8.79 -14.23
CA GLU A 98 20.04 7.90 -14.89
C GLU A 98 19.34 7.14 -16.02
N ASP A 99 20.01 7.08 -17.18
CA ASP A 99 19.63 6.24 -18.32
C ASP A 99 20.83 5.38 -18.77
N SER A 100 20.71 4.70 -19.92
CA SER A 100 21.77 3.84 -20.47
C SER A 100 23.08 4.58 -20.78
N ASN A 101 23.06 5.90 -20.89
CA ASN A 101 24.22 6.75 -21.15
C ASN A 101 24.84 7.32 -19.87
N GLY A 102 24.26 7.01 -18.70
CA GLY A 102 24.76 7.42 -17.39
C GLY A 102 23.86 8.43 -16.67
N GLU A 103 24.42 9.08 -15.65
CA GLU A 103 23.71 10.06 -14.85
C GLU A 103 23.66 11.42 -15.53
N THR A 104 22.47 12.03 -15.55
CA THR A 104 22.25 13.36 -16.10
C THR A 104 21.25 14.15 -15.25
N THR A 105 21.14 15.45 -15.53
CA THR A 105 20.20 16.33 -14.85
C THR A 105 19.23 16.99 -15.80
N ILE A 106 17.98 17.14 -15.39
CA ILE A 106 16.91 17.75 -16.18
C ILE A 106 16.30 18.90 -15.38
N PHE A 107 16.30 20.11 -15.95
CA PHE A 107 15.62 21.25 -15.33
C PHE A 107 14.12 20.97 -15.17
N ALA A 108 13.57 21.24 -13.99
CA ALA A 108 12.16 20.99 -13.68
C ALA A 108 11.17 21.80 -14.55
N ASN A 109 11.61 22.92 -15.13
CA ASN A 109 10.82 23.68 -16.10
C ASN A 109 10.60 22.92 -17.42
N ASN A 110 11.51 21.99 -17.74
CA ASN A 110 11.43 21.16 -18.94
C ASN A 110 10.69 19.85 -18.68
N VAL A 111 10.21 19.62 -17.46
CA VAL A 111 9.47 18.43 -17.05
C VAL A 111 8.00 18.80 -16.89
N LYS A 112 7.14 18.11 -17.64
CA LYS A 112 5.68 18.24 -17.55
C LYS A 112 5.13 17.35 -16.46
N SER A 113 5.57 16.09 -16.41
CA SER A 113 5.19 15.14 -15.38
C SER A 113 6.24 14.06 -15.15
N ILE A 114 6.24 13.49 -13.95
CA ILE A 114 6.97 12.27 -13.57
C ILE A 114 5.97 11.34 -12.90
N THR A 115 5.88 10.11 -13.38
CA THR A 115 5.08 9.05 -12.76
C THR A 115 6.02 7.96 -12.29
N THR A 116 5.89 7.54 -11.04
CA THR A 116 6.69 6.44 -10.49
C THR A 116 6.12 5.10 -10.93
N GLU A 117 7.00 4.13 -11.17
CA GLU A 117 6.62 2.73 -11.40
C GLU A 117 6.64 1.91 -10.10
N ARG A 118 6.85 2.56 -8.95
CA ARG A 118 6.79 1.90 -7.66
C ARG A 118 5.34 1.47 -7.38
N PRO A 119 5.13 0.27 -6.81
CA PRO A 119 3.86 0.00 -6.15
C PRO A 119 3.66 1.10 -5.11
N ASN A 120 2.53 1.81 -5.20
CA ASN A 120 2.17 2.93 -4.32
C ASN A 120 2.49 2.55 -2.86
N ALA A 121 3.15 3.41 -2.08
CA ALA A 121 3.44 3.08 -0.69
C ALA A 121 2.17 2.85 0.13
N LEU A 122 1.02 3.39 -0.29
CA LEU A 122 -0.28 3.01 0.27
C LEU A 122 -0.67 1.57 -0.06
N LEU A 123 -0.28 1.01 -1.20
CA LEU A 123 -0.46 -0.41 -1.53
C LEU A 123 0.50 -1.29 -0.72
N VAL A 124 1.75 -0.88 -0.54
CA VAL A 124 2.75 -1.67 0.23
C VAL A 124 2.47 -1.61 1.73
N ALA A 125 2.09 -0.44 2.27
CA ALA A 125 1.58 -0.31 3.63
C ALA A 125 0.19 -0.94 3.80
N ALA A 126 -0.63 -1.05 2.75
CA ALA A 126 -1.89 -1.81 2.80
C ALA A 126 -1.68 -3.32 2.91
N VAL A 127 -0.57 -3.86 2.38
CA VAL A 127 -0.20 -5.27 2.60
C VAL A 127 0.53 -5.47 3.94
N GLY A 128 1.28 -4.48 4.41
CA GLY A 128 2.03 -4.54 5.67
C GLY A 128 1.23 -4.20 6.94
N ALA A 129 0.14 -3.42 6.85
CA ALA A 129 -0.69 -3.07 8.01
C ALA A 129 -1.56 -4.23 8.52
N ASP A 130 -1.76 -5.28 7.70
CA ASP A 130 -2.35 -6.55 8.16
C ASP A 130 -1.46 -7.30 9.16
N ALA A 131 -0.20 -6.86 9.37
CA ALA A 131 0.71 -7.45 10.35
C ALA A 131 0.68 -6.78 11.73
N ALA A 132 0.01 -5.64 11.91
CA ALA A 132 0.02 -4.88 13.16
C ALA A 132 -1.40 -4.59 13.70
N GLY A 133 -2.10 -5.64 14.13
CA GLY A 133 -3.16 -5.54 15.14
C GLY A 133 -4.58 -5.15 14.68
N GLY A 134 -4.87 -5.14 13.38
CA GLY A 134 -6.25 -5.09 12.89
C GLY A 134 -6.95 -6.44 13.07
N ASN A 135 -8.25 -6.45 13.37
CA ASN A 135 -9.04 -7.67 13.54
C ASN A 135 -9.04 -8.46 12.20
N LYS A 136 -8.13 -9.41 12.05
CA LYS A 136 -7.93 -10.15 10.81
C LYS A 136 -9.19 -10.94 10.52
N VAL A 137 -9.75 -10.76 9.32
CA VAL A 137 -10.91 -11.54 8.89
C VAL A 137 -10.54 -13.02 8.91
N PRO A 138 -11.30 -13.89 9.60
CA PRO A 138 -11.01 -15.31 9.66
C PRO A 138 -10.94 -15.93 8.26
N ALA A 139 -10.26 -17.08 8.11
CA ALA A 139 -10.34 -17.85 6.87
C ALA A 139 -11.79 -18.24 6.56
N ARG A 140 -12.12 -18.36 5.26
CA ARG A 140 -13.44 -18.86 4.84
C ARG A 140 -13.60 -20.30 5.32
N ILE A 141 -14.76 -20.59 5.88
CA ILE A 141 -15.18 -21.91 6.34
C ILE A 141 -16.00 -22.50 5.20
N ASP A 142 -15.75 -23.76 4.88
CA ASP A 142 -16.57 -24.51 3.93
C ASP A 142 -17.94 -24.81 4.56
N THR A 143 -18.99 -24.24 3.99
CA THR A 143 -20.37 -24.36 4.48
C THR A 143 -21.15 -25.46 3.78
N GLU A 144 -20.67 -26.00 2.65
CA GLU A 144 -21.40 -27.02 1.88
C GLU A 144 -21.79 -28.23 2.75
N PRO A 145 -20.94 -28.76 3.64
CA PRO A 145 -21.31 -29.90 4.49
C PRO A 145 -22.35 -29.56 5.56
N LEU A 146 -22.50 -28.28 5.92
CA LEU A 146 -23.48 -27.80 6.90
C LEU A 146 -24.83 -27.54 6.24
N GLU A 147 -24.81 -26.96 5.03
CA GLU A 147 -26.01 -26.69 4.21
C GLU A 147 -26.71 -27.99 3.79
N ALA A 148 -25.96 -29.07 3.59
CA ALA A 148 -26.51 -30.38 3.22
C ALA A 148 -27.17 -31.12 4.39
N ARG A 149 -27.12 -30.61 5.63
CA ARG A 149 -27.67 -31.29 6.81
C ARG A 149 -29.20 -31.10 6.88
N PRO A 150 -29.98 -32.18 6.96
CA PRO A 150 -31.44 -32.10 7.04
C PRO A 150 -31.95 -31.72 8.44
N ASP A 151 -31.10 -31.77 9.47
CA ASP A 151 -31.47 -31.73 10.89
C ASP A 151 -30.93 -30.50 11.64
N LEU A 152 -30.79 -29.36 10.94
CA LEU A 152 -30.37 -28.11 11.58
C LEU A 152 -31.48 -27.55 12.49
N THR A 153 -31.09 -27.18 13.71
CA THR A 153 -31.96 -26.40 14.60
C THR A 153 -32.14 -24.96 14.09
N ASP A 154 -33.21 -24.27 14.48
CA ASP A 154 -33.44 -22.86 14.12
C ASP A 154 -32.29 -21.92 14.50
N GLY A 155 -31.53 -22.26 15.55
CA GLY A 155 -30.33 -21.53 15.96
C GLY A 155 -29.17 -21.75 14.99
N GLN A 156 -28.94 -23.00 14.59
CA GLN A 156 -27.91 -23.37 13.61
C GLN A 156 -28.19 -22.81 12.22
N THR A 157 -29.44 -22.87 11.77
CA THR A 157 -29.87 -22.29 10.48
C THR A 157 -29.64 -20.78 10.45
N ARG A 158 -29.96 -20.06 11.54
CA ARG A 158 -29.70 -18.61 11.65
C ARG A 158 -28.21 -18.29 11.66
N ALA A 159 -27.40 -19.05 12.40
CA ALA A 159 -25.95 -18.83 12.45
C ALA A 159 -25.29 -19.10 11.08
N LEU A 160 -25.71 -20.16 10.38
CA LEU A 160 -25.23 -20.51 9.05
C LEU A 160 -25.58 -19.43 8.02
N SER A 161 -26.85 -19.03 7.95
CA SER A 161 -27.29 -17.95 7.05
C SER A 161 -26.60 -16.62 7.37
N GLY A 162 -26.49 -16.25 8.67
CA GLY A 162 -25.81 -15.02 9.08
C GLY A 162 -24.33 -14.99 8.69
N TYR A 163 -23.64 -16.13 8.77
CA TYR A 163 -22.27 -16.27 8.29
C TYR A 163 -22.16 -16.11 6.77
N MET A 164 -23.01 -16.81 6.01
CA MET A 164 -23.00 -16.75 4.55
C MET A 164 -23.26 -15.33 4.05
N ASP A 165 -24.27 -14.65 4.60
CA ASP A 165 -24.59 -13.25 4.27
C ASP A 165 -23.43 -12.30 4.58
N ALA A 166 -22.81 -12.44 5.75
CA ALA A 166 -21.68 -11.61 6.15
C ALA A 166 -20.48 -11.83 5.22
N ARG A 167 -20.23 -13.08 4.80
CA ARG A 167 -19.17 -13.44 3.86
C ARG A 167 -19.42 -12.90 2.47
N GLU A 168 -20.63 -13.06 1.95
CA GLU A 168 -20.99 -12.54 0.64
C GLU A 168 -20.77 -11.02 0.57
N ARG A 169 -21.22 -10.28 1.60
CA ARG A 169 -21.00 -8.83 1.68
C ARG A 169 -19.52 -8.45 1.70
N TYR A 170 -18.70 -9.20 2.46
CA TYR A 170 -17.26 -8.96 2.51
C TYR A 170 -16.57 -9.28 1.17
N ASP A 171 -16.86 -10.43 0.58
CA ASP A 171 -16.28 -10.86 -0.69
C ASP A 171 -16.67 -9.90 -1.83
N ALA A 172 -17.93 -9.44 -1.85
CA ALA A 172 -18.40 -8.41 -2.78
C ALA A 172 -17.68 -7.06 -2.55
N PHE A 173 -17.50 -6.67 -1.28
CA PHE A 173 -16.77 -5.44 -0.94
C PHE A 173 -15.31 -5.49 -1.42
N VAL A 174 -14.62 -6.62 -1.21
CA VAL A 174 -13.23 -6.84 -1.65
C VAL A 174 -13.15 -6.83 -3.16
N SER A 175 -14.01 -7.59 -3.85
CA SER A 175 -14.06 -7.67 -5.31
C SER A 175 -14.22 -6.29 -5.96
N GLU A 176 -15.18 -5.50 -5.47
CA GLU A 176 -15.42 -4.16 -5.99
C GLU A 176 -14.26 -3.20 -5.69
N SER A 177 -13.68 -3.27 -4.50
CA SER A 177 -12.50 -2.46 -4.14
C SER A 177 -11.30 -2.82 -5.02
N SER A 178 -11.07 -4.11 -5.31
CA SER A 178 -10.04 -4.56 -6.26
C SER A 178 -10.31 -4.08 -7.68
N ARG A 179 -11.57 -4.11 -8.14
CA ARG A 179 -11.98 -3.59 -9.45
C ARG A 179 -11.66 -2.09 -9.57
N MET A 180 -12.00 -1.32 -8.55
CA MET A 180 -11.76 0.13 -8.51
C MET A 180 -10.27 0.47 -8.48
N VAL A 181 -9.44 -0.31 -7.76
CA VAL A 181 -7.99 -0.16 -7.79
C VAL A 181 -7.45 -0.43 -9.20
N ALA A 182 -7.88 -1.50 -9.84
CA ALA A 182 -7.48 -1.83 -11.22
C ALA A 182 -7.92 -0.75 -12.23
N GLU A 183 -9.09 -0.13 -12.02
CA GLU A 183 -9.56 1.00 -12.82
C GLU A 183 -8.70 2.25 -12.58
N MET A 184 -8.42 2.57 -11.32
CA MET A 184 -7.58 3.71 -10.92
C MET A 184 -6.18 3.63 -11.55
N ASP A 185 -5.59 2.45 -11.62
CA ASP A 185 -4.25 2.24 -12.22
C ASP A 185 -4.20 2.58 -13.71
N ARG A 186 -5.33 2.49 -14.41
CA ARG A 186 -5.46 2.82 -15.85
C ARG A 186 -5.87 4.27 -16.09
N MET A 187 -6.40 4.95 -15.08
CA MET A 187 -6.95 6.30 -15.17
C MET A 187 -5.90 7.39 -14.87
N ARG A 188 -6.11 8.61 -15.39
CA ARG A 188 -5.25 9.78 -15.13
C ARG A 188 -6.09 11.03 -14.82
N GLY A 189 -5.46 12.04 -14.21
CA GLY A 189 -6.06 13.36 -14.00
C GLY A 189 -7.24 13.38 -13.01
N ALA A 190 -8.31 14.12 -13.35
CA ALA A 190 -9.47 14.31 -12.47
C ALA A 190 -10.16 12.98 -12.11
N ARG A 191 -10.33 12.09 -13.10
CA ARG A 191 -10.99 10.78 -12.90
C ARG A 191 -10.24 9.88 -11.92
N ARG A 192 -8.91 9.91 -11.94
CA ARG A 192 -8.08 9.19 -10.95
C ARG A 192 -8.26 9.77 -9.54
N THR A 193 -8.45 11.09 -9.44
CA THR A 193 -8.65 11.77 -8.15
C THR A 193 -10.01 11.43 -7.54
N GLU A 194 -11.05 11.33 -8.36
CA GLU A 194 -12.39 10.85 -7.96
C GLU A 194 -12.32 9.42 -7.42
N LEU A 195 -11.72 8.49 -8.17
CA LEU A 195 -11.55 7.09 -7.74
C LEU A 195 -10.76 6.97 -6.43
N LEU A 196 -9.75 7.81 -6.22
CA LEU A 196 -9.01 7.86 -4.95
C LEU A 196 -9.85 8.35 -3.78
N ALA A 197 -10.75 9.31 -4.00
CA ALA A 197 -11.67 9.77 -2.95
C ALA A 197 -12.66 8.65 -2.59
N GLU A 198 -13.22 7.97 -3.60
CA GLU A 198 -14.16 6.88 -3.40
C GLU A 198 -13.52 5.68 -2.68
N LEU A 199 -12.29 5.31 -3.05
CA LEU A 199 -11.53 4.26 -2.36
C LEU A 199 -11.24 4.61 -0.89
N ARG A 200 -11.07 5.89 -0.54
CA ARG A 200 -10.92 6.33 0.86
C ARG A 200 -12.21 6.15 1.65
N ASP A 201 -13.34 6.54 1.06
CA ASP A 201 -14.64 6.37 1.71
C ASP A 201 -14.96 4.89 1.91
N ARG A 202 -14.69 4.04 0.91
CA ARG A 202 -14.82 2.59 1.03
C ARG A 202 -13.95 2.01 2.14
N LYS A 203 -12.71 2.48 2.31
CA LYS A 203 -11.84 2.04 3.41
C LYS A 203 -12.47 2.30 4.79
N ASN A 204 -13.17 3.42 4.96
CA ASN A 204 -13.89 3.71 6.21
C ASN A 204 -15.07 2.74 6.43
N GLN A 205 -15.64 2.17 5.36
CA GLN A 205 -16.71 1.17 5.42
C GLN A 205 -16.20 -0.26 5.65
N GLU A 206 -14.90 -0.52 5.43
CA GLU A 206 -14.32 -1.85 5.53
C GLU A 206 -14.39 -2.42 6.96
N GLN A 207 -14.07 -1.60 7.97
CA GLN A 207 -13.98 -2.08 9.36
C GLN A 207 -15.31 -2.62 9.91
N PRO A 208 -16.46 -1.94 9.72
CA PRO A 208 -17.77 -2.51 10.05
C PRO A 208 -18.05 -3.86 9.38
N ILE A 209 -17.68 -4.02 8.11
CA ILE A 209 -17.91 -5.26 7.34
C ILE A 209 -17.01 -6.38 7.88
N LYS A 210 -15.73 -6.09 8.18
CA LYS A 210 -14.82 -7.05 8.83
C LYS A 210 -15.34 -7.52 10.17
N ASN A 211 -15.81 -6.59 11.01
CA ASN A 211 -16.37 -6.90 12.33
C ASN A 211 -17.62 -7.79 12.23
N ALA A 212 -18.47 -7.57 11.22
CA ALA A 212 -19.64 -8.42 10.97
C ALA A 212 -19.24 -9.86 10.64
N VAL A 213 -18.21 -10.06 9.81
CA VAL A 213 -17.70 -11.41 9.50
C VAL A 213 -17.09 -12.08 10.74
N VAL A 214 -16.34 -11.34 11.55
CA VAL A 214 -15.75 -11.87 12.80
C VAL A 214 -16.85 -12.33 13.76
N ALA A 215 -17.88 -11.50 13.98
CA ALA A 215 -19.02 -11.84 14.82
C ALA A 215 -19.77 -13.07 14.29
N ALA A 216 -20.13 -13.07 13.00
CA ALA A 216 -20.84 -14.20 12.39
C ALA A 216 -20.01 -15.49 12.39
N THR A 217 -18.68 -15.40 12.28
CA THR A 217 -17.79 -16.57 12.41
C THR A 217 -17.81 -17.13 13.84
N ALA A 218 -17.83 -16.26 14.86
CA ALA A 218 -17.93 -16.68 16.25
C ALA A 218 -19.28 -17.35 16.54
N ASP A 219 -20.37 -16.76 16.05
CA ASP A 219 -21.72 -17.32 16.17
C ASP A 219 -21.82 -18.70 15.48
N LEU A 220 -21.25 -18.83 14.28
CA LEU A 220 -21.19 -20.11 13.57
C LEU A 220 -20.43 -21.18 14.37
N LYS A 221 -19.24 -20.85 14.87
CA LYS A 221 -18.43 -21.79 15.69
C LYS A 221 -19.08 -22.14 17.03
N SER A 222 -19.93 -21.26 17.56
CA SER A 222 -20.71 -21.56 18.75
C SER A 222 -21.90 -22.49 18.45
N ALA A 223 -22.51 -22.37 17.28
CA ALA A 223 -23.63 -23.22 16.84
C ALA A 223 -23.19 -24.60 16.30
N PHE A 224 -21.95 -24.69 15.81
CA PHE A 224 -21.32 -25.90 15.29
C PHE A 224 -19.94 -26.12 15.96
N PRO A 225 -19.91 -26.73 17.16
CA PRO A 225 -18.67 -26.96 17.90
C PRO A 225 -17.61 -27.76 17.15
N GLU A 226 -17.99 -28.57 16.17
CA GLU A 226 -17.08 -29.33 15.30
C GLU A 226 -16.21 -28.44 14.38
N LEU A 227 -16.51 -27.14 14.26
CA LEU A 227 -15.75 -26.16 13.48
C LEU A 227 -14.66 -25.43 14.28
N GLN A 228 -14.50 -25.77 15.57
CA GLN A 228 -13.58 -25.07 16.47
C GLN A 228 -12.11 -25.41 16.21
#